data_AF-A0A2M8HNG9-F1
#
_entry.id   AF-A0A2M8HNG9-F1
#
_cell.length_a   1.000
_cell.length_b   1.000
_cell.length_c   1.000
_cell.angle_alpha   90.00
_cell.angle_beta   90.00
_cell.angle_gamma   90.00
#
_symmetry.space_group_name_H-M   'P 1'
#
loop_
_entity.id
_entity.type
_entity.pdbx_description
1 polymer ?
#
loop_
_entity_poly.entity_id
_entity_poly.type
_entity_poly.pdbx_seq_one_letter_code
_entity_poly.pdbx_strand_id
1 'polypeptide(L)'
;MRTLILILSFVVVIQNCKTASGKCLEGDCKAGSGTQEMKDGSLYVGPFEDGKKDGIGTLTYTNGDKYIGDFEDDMQSGEGTYTYADGDIYIGQYEKGKRNGQGTYKHTNGDVFVGQYKDGLRDGQGTYTYASGDKYVGSYVAGVRSGQGTYMYSTGEKFQGEWKDNSRNGAGKYYNKRGEVLLDGTWSNDEFQEKPAM
;
A
#
# COMPACT_ATOMS: atom_id res chain seq x y z
N MET A 1 -57.15 0.97 53.78
CA MET A 1 -55.79 0.36 53.67
C MET A 1 -55.47 0.30 52.18
N ARG A 2 -54.56 1.15 51.69
CA ARG A 2 -53.18 0.79 51.27
C ARG A 2 -53.22 -0.18 50.06
N THR A 3 -52.71 0.12 48.86
CA THR A 3 -51.70 1.10 48.43
C THR A 3 -51.75 1.24 46.89
N LEU A 4 -51.50 2.44 46.38
CA LEU A 4 -51.19 2.77 44.99
C LEU A 4 -49.69 2.50 44.72
N ILE A 5 -49.31 1.77 43.66
CA ILE A 5 -47.95 1.86 43.07
C ILE A 5 -48.06 1.83 41.54
N LEU A 6 -47.87 3.00 40.91
CA LEU A 6 -47.33 3.19 39.57
C LEU A 6 -45.81 3.07 39.65
N ILE A 7 -45.13 2.29 38.79
CA ILE A 7 -43.81 2.56 38.14
C ILE A 7 -43.69 1.60 36.93
N LEU A 8 -43.82 2.06 35.69
CA LEU A 8 -42.77 2.51 34.76
C LEU A 8 -41.73 1.44 34.33
N SER A 9 -41.70 1.16 33.01
CA SER A 9 -40.54 0.88 32.16
C SER A 9 -39.53 -0.22 32.58
N PHE A 10 -39.27 -1.18 31.69
CA PHE A 10 -38.03 -1.17 30.90
C PHE A 10 -38.04 -2.30 29.87
N VAL A 11 -37.92 -1.92 28.60
CA VAL A 11 -37.45 -2.81 27.54
C VAL A 11 -35.99 -3.11 27.87
N VAL A 12 -35.66 -4.33 28.32
CA VAL A 12 -34.28 -4.80 28.25
C VAL A 12 -34.13 -5.62 26.99
N VAL A 13 -33.74 -4.85 25.98
CA VAL A 13 -32.99 -5.18 24.77
C VAL A 13 -32.32 -6.55 24.85
N ILE A 14 -32.60 -7.38 23.84
CA ILE A 14 -31.82 -8.56 23.46
C ILE A 14 -30.34 -8.14 23.45
N GLN A 15 -29.59 -8.55 24.46
CA GLN A 15 -28.15 -8.36 24.48
C GLN A 15 -27.52 -9.41 23.56
N ASN A 16 -27.75 -9.24 22.26
CA ASN A 16 -26.78 -9.64 21.26
C ASN A 16 -25.58 -8.74 21.50
N CYS A 17 -24.71 -9.17 22.42
CA CYS A 17 -23.43 -8.53 22.67
C CYS A 17 -22.63 -8.68 21.38
N LYS A 18 -22.77 -7.64 20.55
CA LYS A 18 -21.98 -7.40 19.35
C LYS A 18 -20.54 -7.74 19.69
N THR A 19 -19.96 -8.66 18.93
CA THR A 19 -18.54 -9.01 18.95
C THR A 19 -17.72 -7.75 19.20
N ALA A 20 -17.23 -7.56 20.42
CA ALA A 20 -16.50 -6.35 20.81
C ALA A 20 -15.27 -6.20 19.90
N SER A 21 -15.09 -5.01 19.32
CA SER A 21 -13.99 -4.65 18.41
C SER A 21 -12.61 -4.69 19.09
N GLY A 22 -12.57 -4.88 20.40
CA GLY A 22 -11.37 -5.01 21.22
C GLY A 22 -11.68 -4.66 22.67
N LYS A 23 -10.66 -4.69 23.53
CA LYS A 23 -10.71 -4.18 24.90
C LYS A 23 -10.24 -2.72 24.90
N CYS A 24 -11.07 -1.80 25.38
CA CYS A 24 -10.64 -0.43 25.64
C CYS A 24 -9.76 -0.42 26.90
N LEU A 25 -8.52 0.04 26.76
CA LEU A 25 -7.53 0.12 27.85
C LEU A 25 -7.52 1.50 28.50
N GLU A 26 -7.74 2.55 27.69
CA GLU A 26 -7.72 3.96 28.12
C GLU A 26 -8.66 4.79 27.23
N GLY A 27 -9.28 5.83 27.78
CA GLY A 27 -10.24 6.68 27.07
C GLY A 27 -11.65 6.09 26.98
N ASP A 28 -12.48 6.64 26.10
CA ASP A 28 -13.87 6.17 25.92
C ASP A 28 -14.00 5.09 24.83
N CYS A 29 -13.05 5.05 23.88
CA CYS A 29 -13.06 4.20 22.69
C CYS A 29 -14.42 4.15 21.97
N LYS A 30 -15.15 5.28 21.97
CA LYS A 30 -16.49 5.44 21.39
C LYS A 30 -16.64 6.73 20.61
N ALA A 31 -16.36 7.87 21.24
CA ALA A 31 -16.60 9.19 20.68
C ALA A 31 -15.60 10.16 21.31
N GLY A 32 -14.37 10.14 20.79
CA GLY A 32 -13.22 10.75 21.45
C GLY A 32 -11.96 9.92 21.23
N SER A 33 -10.91 10.17 22.01
CA SER A 33 -9.65 9.40 21.89
C SER A 33 -9.63 8.20 22.83
N GLY A 34 -8.87 7.17 22.44
CA GLY A 34 -8.62 6.04 23.31
C GLY A 34 -7.48 5.14 22.86
N THR A 35 -7.15 4.20 23.73
CA THR A 35 -6.24 3.10 23.48
C THR A 35 -7.05 1.80 23.49
N GLN A 36 -7.09 1.10 22.36
CA GLN A 36 -7.82 -0.16 22.21
C GLN A 36 -6.86 -1.30 21.88
N GLU A 37 -6.95 -2.38 22.64
CA GLU A 37 -6.34 -3.68 22.33
C GLU A 37 -7.31 -4.51 21.50
N MET A 38 -6.96 -4.82 20.26
CA MET A 38 -7.77 -5.67 19.39
C MET A 38 -7.64 -7.14 19.77
N LYS A 39 -8.51 -7.99 19.20
CA LYS A 39 -8.55 -9.43 19.53
C LYS A 39 -7.26 -10.18 19.21
N ASP A 40 -6.50 -9.72 18.24
CA ASP A 40 -5.22 -10.29 17.83
C ASP A 40 -4.04 -9.79 18.70
N GLY A 41 -4.32 -8.95 19.71
CA GLY A 41 -3.33 -8.33 20.60
C GLY A 41 -2.70 -7.05 20.04
N SER A 42 -3.08 -6.64 18.83
CA SER A 42 -2.57 -5.40 18.23
C SER A 42 -3.18 -4.18 18.95
N LEU A 43 -2.46 -3.06 18.99
CA LEU A 43 -2.84 -1.86 19.75
C LEU A 43 -3.16 -0.69 18.83
N TYR A 44 -4.34 -0.11 18.98
CA TYR A 44 -4.70 1.17 18.37
C TYR A 44 -4.68 2.29 19.41
N VAL A 45 -4.09 3.43 19.03
CA VAL A 45 -4.13 4.67 19.80
C VAL A 45 -4.59 5.78 18.85
N GLY A 46 -5.73 6.39 19.15
CA GLY A 46 -6.26 7.45 18.30
C GLY A 46 -7.72 7.78 18.57
N PRO A 47 -8.30 8.63 17.70
CA PRO A 47 -9.70 9.03 17.75
C PRO A 47 -10.67 7.92 17.32
N PHE A 48 -11.87 7.97 17.88
CA PHE A 48 -13.00 7.11 17.62
C PHE A 48 -14.25 7.93 17.34
N GLU A 49 -15.06 7.47 16.39
CA GLU A 49 -16.41 7.95 16.12
C GLU A 49 -17.36 6.74 16.07
N ASP A 50 -18.47 6.80 16.81
CA ASP A 50 -19.44 5.69 16.95
C ASP A 50 -18.84 4.31 17.28
N GLY A 51 -17.74 4.30 18.05
CA GLY A 51 -17.03 3.08 18.46
C GLY A 51 -16.12 2.48 17.39
N LYS A 52 -15.87 3.20 16.29
CA LYS A 52 -14.93 2.84 15.23
C LYS A 52 -13.76 3.80 15.22
N LYS A 53 -12.59 3.33 14.78
CA LYS A 53 -11.41 4.19 14.59
C LYS A 53 -11.72 5.16 13.46
N ASP A 54 -11.57 6.45 13.73
CA ASP A 54 -11.87 7.50 12.76
C ASP A 54 -11.00 8.73 13.02
N GLY A 55 -10.23 9.15 12.00
CA GLY A 55 -9.21 10.18 12.07
C GLY A 55 -7.78 9.63 12.23
N ILE A 56 -6.82 10.53 12.47
CA ILE A 56 -5.39 10.18 12.51
C ILE A 56 -5.07 9.36 13.76
N GLY A 57 -4.62 8.12 13.56
CA GLY A 57 -4.29 7.18 14.62
C GLY A 57 -3.00 6.42 14.39
N THR A 58 -2.56 5.71 15.42
CA THR A 58 -1.45 4.77 15.38
C THR A 58 -1.95 3.36 15.63
N LEU A 59 -1.57 2.43 14.77
CA LEU A 59 -1.86 1.01 14.89
C LEU A 59 -0.54 0.23 14.94
N THR A 60 -0.27 -0.39 16.08
CA THR A 60 0.91 -1.25 16.28
C THR A 60 0.46 -2.70 16.26
N TYR A 61 0.99 -3.47 15.33
CA TYR A 61 0.65 -4.88 15.15
C TYR A 61 1.52 -5.77 16.01
N THR A 62 1.03 -6.96 16.36
CA THR A 62 1.80 -7.94 17.17
C THR A 62 3.03 -8.50 16.46
N ASN A 63 3.07 -8.46 15.14
CA ASN A 63 4.24 -8.83 14.34
C ASN A 63 5.35 -7.75 14.34
N GLY A 64 5.12 -6.59 14.95
CA GLY A 64 6.05 -5.46 14.99
C GLY A 64 5.81 -4.40 13.91
N ASP A 65 4.90 -4.65 12.96
CA ASP A 65 4.50 -3.63 12.00
C ASP A 65 3.81 -2.45 12.71
N LYS A 66 3.87 -1.28 12.10
CA LYS A 66 3.24 -0.08 12.60
C LYS A 66 2.66 0.75 11.48
N TYR A 67 1.41 1.17 11.63
CA TYR A 67 0.79 2.17 10.77
C TYR A 67 0.50 3.45 11.55
N ILE A 68 0.77 4.60 10.93
CA ILE A 68 0.40 5.93 11.42
C ILE A 68 -0.26 6.67 10.25
N GLY A 69 -1.52 7.05 10.38
CA GLY A 69 -2.25 7.70 9.30
C GLY A 69 -3.73 7.81 9.57
N ASP A 70 -4.48 8.18 8.53
CA ASP A 70 -5.92 8.34 8.62
C ASP A 70 -6.63 6.98 8.76
N PHE A 71 -7.66 6.98 9.60
CA PHE A 71 -8.64 5.90 9.69
C PHE A 71 -10.02 6.44 9.33
N GLU A 72 -10.82 5.60 8.70
CA GLU A 72 -12.24 5.83 8.45
C GLU A 72 -12.95 4.48 8.64
N ASP A 73 -13.97 4.45 9.51
CA ASP A 73 -14.75 3.25 9.76
C ASP A 73 -13.91 1.99 10.08
N ASP A 74 -12.95 2.10 11.02
CA ASP A 74 -11.99 1.04 11.41
C ASP A 74 -10.92 0.67 10.36
N MET A 75 -10.94 1.25 9.17
CA MET A 75 -10.02 0.95 8.08
C MET A 75 -8.99 2.06 7.88
N GLN A 76 -7.77 1.70 7.47
CA GLN A 76 -6.80 2.68 6.99
C GLN A 76 -7.36 3.37 5.75
N SER A 77 -7.28 4.69 5.73
CA SER A 77 -7.76 5.55 4.64
C SER A 77 -6.77 6.70 4.44
N GLY A 78 -7.08 7.62 3.52
CA GLY A 78 -6.33 8.87 3.36
C GLY A 78 -4.83 8.67 3.17
N GLU A 79 -4.03 9.44 3.89
CA GLU A 79 -2.57 9.34 3.87
C GLU A 79 -2.06 8.55 5.09
N GLY A 80 -1.02 7.75 4.89
CA GLY A 80 -0.42 7.01 5.99
C GLY A 80 1.00 6.56 5.75
N THR A 81 1.68 6.26 6.85
CA THR A 81 3.00 5.64 6.89
C THR A 81 2.87 4.26 7.52
N TYR A 82 3.25 3.22 6.77
CA TYR A 82 3.37 1.86 7.26
C TYR A 82 4.86 1.51 7.36
N THR A 83 5.31 1.24 8.57
CA THR A 83 6.65 0.71 8.86
C THR A 83 6.50 -0.78 9.11
N TYR A 84 7.13 -1.58 8.27
CA TYR A 84 7.16 -3.03 8.41
C TYR A 84 8.18 -3.42 9.48
N ALA A 85 7.98 -4.57 10.12
CA ALA A 85 8.86 -5.09 11.17
C ALA A 85 10.29 -5.36 10.67
N ASP A 86 10.46 -5.64 9.38
CA ASP A 86 11.76 -5.78 8.72
C ASP A 86 12.47 -4.44 8.46
N GLY A 87 11.77 -3.31 8.67
CA GLY A 87 12.26 -1.96 8.47
C GLY A 87 11.88 -1.32 7.13
N ASP A 88 11.18 -2.05 6.24
CA ASP A 88 10.63 -1.46 5.02
C ASP A 88 9.61 -0.36 5.40
N ILE A 89 9.45 0.62 4.53
CA ILE A 89 8.54 1.75 4.78
C ILE A 89 7.70 2.02 3.54
N TYR A 90 6.38 2.06 3.72
CA TYR A 90 5.47 2.65 2.74
C TYR A 90 4.93 3.98 3.26
N ILE A 91 4.91 5.00 2.41
CA ILE A 91 4.30 6.31 2.67
C ILE A 91 3.39 6.62 1.49
N GLY A 92 2.11 6.83 1.73
CA GLY A 92 1.18 7.25 0.69
C GLY A 92 -0.26 6.92 1.01
N GLN A 93 -1.03 6.78 -0.05
CA GLN A 93 -2.48 6.77 0.01
C GLN A 93 -3.06 5.38 0.31
N TYR A 94 -4.09 5.36 1.14
CA TYR A 94 -4.87 4.19 1.51
C TYR A 94 -6.34 4.38 1.19
N GLU A 95 -6.99 3.31 0.74
CA GLU A 95 -8.44 3.21 0.63
C GLU A 95 -8.87 1.83 1.13
N LYS A 96 -9.80 1.81 2.10
CA LYS A 96 -10.37 0.57 2.65
C LYS A 96 -9.31 -0.46 3.08
N GLY A 97 -8.28 0.02 3.78
CA GLY A 97 -7.21 -0.83 4.31
C GLY A 97 -6.15 -1.25 3.29
N LYS A 98 -6.16 -0.72 2.07
CA LYS A 98 -5.20 -1.06 1.01
C LYS A 98 -4.52 0.18 0.47
N ARG A 99 -3.25 0.03 0.07
CA ARG A 99 -2.53 1.07 -0.70
C ARG A 99 -3.29 1.34 -2.00
N ASN A 100 -3.69 2.57 -2.23
CA ASN A 100 -4.45 2.96 -3.41
C ASN A 100 -4.20 4.44 -3.72
N GLY A 101 -3.81 4.77 -4.95
CA GLY A 101 -3.34 6.10 -5.32
C GLY A 101 -1.81 6.20 -5.32
N GLN A 102 -1.25 7.38 -5.01
CA GLN A 102 0.20 7.59 -5.04
C GLN A 102 0.87 7.05 -3.77
N GLY A 103 2.07 6.49 -3.92
CA GLY A 103 2.87 6.10 -2.77
C GLY A 103 4.35 5.92 -3.07
N THR A 104 5.13 5.97 -2.00
CA THR A 104 6.56 5.67 -1.97
C THR A 104 6.79 4.45 -1.10
N TYR A 105 7.41 3.42 -1.65
CA TYR A 105 7.86 2.25 -0.91
C TYR A 105 9.39 2.27 -0.88
N LYS A 106 9.96 2.25 0.33
CA LYS A 106 11.40 2.20 0.58
C LYS A 106 11.73 0.86 1.20
N HIS A 107 12.56 0.10 0.51
CA HIS A 107 13.09 -1.15 1.02
C HIS A 107 14.33 -0.87 1.87
N THR A 108 14.54 -1.69 2.88
CA THR A 108 15.77 -1.67 3.71
C THR A 108 17.03 -1.98 2.91
N ASN A 109 16.92 -2.71 1.80
CA ASN A 109 18.03 -2.96 0.88
C ASN A 109 18.47 -1.71 0.10
N GLY A 110 17.73 -0.59 0.19
CA GLY A 110 17.99 0.66 -0.51
C GLY A 110 17.16 0.88 -1.78
N ASP A 111 16.41 -0.12 -2.24
CA ASP A 111 15.48 0.03 -3.35
C ASP A 111 14.34 0.98 -2.98
N VAL A 112 13.90 1.79 -3.94
CA VAL A 112 12.80 2.73 -3.77
C VAL A 112 11.86 2.67 -4.96
N PHE A 113 10.58 2.42 -4.69
CA PHE A 113 9.51 2.62 -5.65
C PHE A 113 8.73 3.90 -5.33
N VAL A 114 8.46 4.70 -6.35
CA VAL A 114 7.55 5.86 -6.29
C VAL A 114 6.56 5.74 -7.44
N GLY A 115 5.27 5.66 -7.14
CA GLY A 115 4.26 5.58 -8.20
C GLY A 115 2.88 5.21 -7.71
N GLN A 116 2.06 4.78 -8.66
CA GLN A 116 0.64 4.47 -8.45
C GLN A 116 0.45 3.06 -7.91
N TYR A 117 -0.53 2.94 -7.01
CA TYR A 117 -1.02 1.72 -6.43
C TYR A 117 -2.53 1.58 -6.68
N LYS A 118 -2.98 0.35 -6.83
CA LYS A 118 -4.39 -0.03 -6.85
C LYS A 118 -4.55 -1.36 -6.13
N ASP A 119 -5.50 -1.42 -5.19
CA ASP A 119 -5.79 -2.63 -4.41
C ASP A 119 -4.54 -3.27 -3.76
N GLY A 120 -3.59 -2.44 -3.33
CA GLY A 120 -2.36 -2.89 -2.69
C GLY A 120 -1.23 -3.26 -3.66
N LEU A 121 -1.43 -3.24 -4.98
CA LEU A 121 -0.44 -3.58 -5.99
C LEU A 121 0.03 -2.33 -6.75
N ARG A 122 1.26 -2.34 -7.28
CA ARG A 122 1.72 -1.29 -8.20
C ARG A 122 0.88 -1.37 -9.48
N ASP A 123 0.20 -0.30 -9.83
CA ASP A 123 -0.71 -0.28 -10.98
C ASP A 123 -0.81 1.16 -11.51
N GLY A 124 -0.47 1.38 -12.77
CA GLY A 124 -0.28 2.71 -13.36
C GLY A 124 1.19 3.07 -13.55
N GLN A 125 1.52 4.37 -13.55
CA GLN A 125 2.91 4.82 -13.76
C GLN A 125 3.72 4.75 -12.47
N GLY A 126 4.99 4.37 -12.59
CA GLY A 126 5.91 4.34 -11.46
C GLY A 126 7.38 4.39 -11.86
N THR A 127 8.20 4.70 -10.86
CA THR A 127 9.65 4.70 -10.92
C THR A 127 10.17 3.73 -9.87
N TYR A 128 10.94 2.73 -10.28
CA TYR A 128 11.69 1.86 -9.37
C TYR A 128 13.17 2.21 -9.49
N THR A 129 13.76 2.69 -8.41
CA THR A 129 15.20 2.96 -8.28
C THR A 129 15.80 1.83 -7.48
N TYR A 130 16.73 1.09 -8.07
CA TYR A 130 17.41 0.00 -7.41
C TYR A 130 18.57 0.53 -6.58
N ALA A 131 18.93 -0.14 -5.49
CA ALA A 131 20.10 0.17 -4.69
C ALA A 131 21.41 0.09 -5.49
N SER A 132 21.43 -0.71 -6.56
CA SER A 132 22.54 -0.77 -7.52
C SER A 132 22.73 0.51 -8.33
N GLY A 133 21.75 1.42 -8.33
CA GLY A 133 21.71 2.62 -9.17
C GLY A 133 20.97 2.43 -10.49
N ASP A 134 20.59 1.19 -10.84
CA ASP A 134 19.67 0.95 -11.96
C ASP A 134 18.32 1.63 -11.69
N LYS A 135 17.58 1.93 -12.75
CA LYS A 135 16.29 2.60 -12.63
C LYS A 135 15.31 2.19 -13.72
N TYR A 136 14.10 1.83 -13.35
CA TYR A 136 12.98 1.65 -14.26
C TYR A 136 11.98 2.80 -14.12
N VAL A 137 11.51 3.35 -15.24
CA VAL A 137 10.42 4.33 -15.30
C VAL A 137 9.43 3.85 -16.34
N GLY A 138 8.20 3.56 -15.94
CA GLY A 138 7.20 3.06 -16.88
C GLY A 138 5.93 2.58 -16.19
N SER A 139 5.16 1.80 -16.94
CA SER A 139 3.84 1.36 -16.49
C SER A 139 3.91 0.00 -15.78
N TYR A 140 3.01 -0.16 -14.81
CA TYR A 140 2.80 -1.36 -14.03
C TYR A 140 1.35 -1.78 -14.14
N VAL A 141 1.10 -3.09 -14.14
CA VAL A 141 -0.23 -3.68 -14.04
C VAL A 141 -0.14 -4.80 -13.02
N ALA A 142 -1.00 -4.80 -12.00
CA ALA A 142 -1.04 -5.84 -10.97
C ALA A 142 0.35 -6.21 -10.39
N GLY A 143 1.21 -5.22 -10.17
CA GLY A 143 2.52 -5.39 -9.53
C GLY A 143 3.69 -5.65 -10.47
N VAL A 144 3.45 -5.93 -11.76
CA VAL A 144 4.51 -6.25 -12.75
C VAL A 144 4.68 -5.13 -13.78
N ARG A 145 5.90 -4.97 -14.32
CA ARG A 145 6.17 -4.02 -15.41
C ARG A 145 5.41 -4.49 -16.66
N SER A 146 4.66 -3.58 -17.25
CA SER A 146 3.80 -3.87 -18.40
C SER A 146 3.59 -2.60 -19.24
N GLY A 147 3.46 -2.74 -20.56
CA GLY A 147 3.32 -1.60 -21.47
C GLY A 147 4.63 -0.85 -21.68
N GLN A 148 4.59 0.46 -21.88
CA GLN A 148 5.78 1.26 -22.20
C GLN A 148 6.62 1.54 -20.94
N GLY A 149 7.94 1.45 -21.08
CA GLY A 149 8.89 1.81 -20.02
C GLY A 149 10.32 1.94 -20.48
N THR A 150 11.11 2.65 -19.69
CA THR A 150 12.55 2.84 -19.87
C THR A 150 13.30 2.24 -18.67
N TYR A 151 14.22 1.32 -18.94
CA TYR A 151 15.19 0.83 -17.97
C TYR A 151 16.54 1.50 -18.23
N MET A 152 17.07 2.18 -17.23
CA MET A 152 18.37 2.82 -17.23
C MET A 152 19.30 1.97 -16.37
N TYR A 153 20.40 1.50 -16.96
CA TYR A 153 21.43 0.78 -16.24
C TYR A 153 22.35 1.80 -15.56
N SER A 154 22.80 1.48 -14.36
CA SER A 154 23.81 2.24 -13.61
C SER A 154 25.11 2.45 -14.39
N THR A 155 25.40 1.57 -15.35
CA THR A 155 26.53 1.63 -16.29
C THR A 155 26.35 2.67 -17.41
N GLY A 156 25.15 3.24 -17.56
CA GLY A 156 24.82 4.34 -18.48
C GLY A 156 24.03 3.92 -19.72
N GLU A 157 23.95 2.64 -20.03
CA GLU A 157 23.07 2.12 -21.08
C GLU A 157 21.60 2.29 -20.70
N LYS A 158 20.71 2.21 -21.69
CA LYS A 158 19.27 2.14 -21.44
C LYS A 158 18.54 1.29 -22.45
N PHE A 159 17.43 0.70 -22.02
CA PHE A 159 16.41 0.13 -22.87
C PHE A 159 15.15 0.98 -22.79
N GLN A 160 14.53 1.28 -23.93
CA GLN A 160 13.23 1.96 -23.99
C GLN A 160 12.32 1.18 -24.94
N GLY A 161 11.17 0.73 -24.43
CA GLY A 161 10.24 -0.04 -25.24
C GLY A 161 9.12 -0.68 -24.44
N GLU A 162 8.53 -1.70 -25.04
CA GLU A 162 7.44 -2.49 -24.48
C GLU A 162 7.94 -3.53 -23.46
N TRP A 163 7.13 -3.69 -22.42
CA TRP A 163 7.31 -4.64 -21.32
C TRP A 163 6.07 -5.48 -21.15
N LYS A 164 6.26 -6.74 -20.78
CA LYS A 164 5.19 -7.65 -20.39
C LYS A 164 5.72 -8.59 -19.31
N ASP A 165 4.95 -8.72 -18.23
CA ASP A 165 5.26 -9.66 -17.13
C ASP A 165 6.70 -9.53 -16.60
N ASN A 166 7.17 -8.28 -16.46
CA ASN A 166 8.54 -7.91 -16.08
C ASN A 166 9.65 -8.10 -17.13
N SER A 167 9.36 -8.59 -18.32
CA SER A 167 10.35 -8.77 -19.39
C SER A 167 10.17 -7.78 -20.53
N ARG A 168 11.26 -7.43 -21.22
CA ARG A 168 11.21 -6.69 -22.49
C ARG A 168 10.49 -7.57 -23.52
N ASN A 169 9.38 -7.06 -24.06
CA ASN A 169 8.50 -7.83 -24.92
C ASN A 169 7.70 -6.89 -25.82
N GLY A 170 7.91 -6.96 -27.14
CA GLY A 170 7.37 -6.01 -28.12
C GLY A 170 8.46 -5.09 -28.71
N ALA A 171 8.06 -3.94 -29.26
CA ALA A 171 9.01 -3.01 -29.89
C ALA A 171 9.90 -2.31 -28.83
N GLY A 172 11.18 -2.15 -29.13
CA GLY A 172 12.10 -1.46 -28.23
C GLY A 172 13.46 -1.13 -28.82
N LYS A 173 14.12 -0.15 -28.19
CA LYS A 173 15.45 0.33 -28.55
C LYS A 173 16.40 0.17 -27.38
N TYR A 174 17.59 -0.37 -27.64
CA TYR A 174 18.69 -0.43 -26.69
C TYR A 174 19.76 0.59 -27.08
N TYR A 175 20.20 1.39 -26.12
CA TYR A 175 21.14 2.47 -26.29
C TYR A 175 22.39 2.23 -25.46
N ASN A 176 23.55 2.60 -26.00
CA ASN A 176 24.77 2.63 -25.20
C ASN A 176 24.84 3.89 -24.31
N LYS A 177 25.89 3.98 -23.48
CA LYS A 177 26.14 5.14 -22.60
C LYS A 177 26.32 6.49 -23.29
N ARG A 178 26.55 6.52 -24.61
CA ARG A 178 26.62 7.75 -25.41
C ARG A 178 25.26 8.15 -26.00
N GLY A 179 24.23 7.35 -25.77
CA GLY A 179 22.90 7.54 -26.35
C GLY A 179 22.78 7.05 -27.80
N GLU A 180 23.75 6.30 -28.31
CA GLU A 180 23.67 5.70 -29.65
C GLU A 180 22.80 4.44 -29.60
N VAL A 181 21.89 4.29 -30.56
CA VAL A 181 21.04 3.10 -30.68
C VAL A 181 21.89 1.93 -31.18
N LEU A 182 22.00 0.88 -30.38
CA LEU A 182 22.68 -0.37 -30.76
C LEU A 182 21.72 -1.38 -31.37
N LEU A 183 20.50 -1.46 -30.85
CA LEU A 183 19.46 -2.38 -31.30
C LEU A 183 18.14 -1.62 -31.41
N ASP A 184 17.42 -1.82 -32.51
CA ASP A 184 16.09 -1.26 -32.78
C ASP A 184 15.22 -2.34 -33.44
N GLY A 185 14.24 -2.86 -32.71
CA GLY A 185 13.44 -3.98 -33.19
C GLY A 185 12.57 -4.60 -32.12
N THR A 186 12.21 -5.86 -32.35
CA THR A 186 11.30 -6.62 -31.49
C THR A 186 12.07 -7.40 -30.44
N TRP A 187 11.55 -7.42 -29.23
CA TRP A 187 12.05 -8.19 -28.10
C TRP A 187 11.02 -9.25 -27.69
N SER A 188 11.49 -10.41 -27.26
CA SER A 188 10.65 -11.46 -26.69
C SER A 188 11.35 -12.05 -25.49
N ASN A 189 10.73 -11.94 -24.31
CA ASN A 189 11.26 -12.46 -23.04
C ASN A 189 12.72 -12.05 -22.80
N ASP A 190 12.98 -10.74 -22.91
CA ASP A 190 14.31 -10.15 -22.75
C ASP A 190 15.34 -10.44 -23.85
N GLU A 191 14.95 -11.14 -24.92
CA GLU A 191 15.83 -11.44 -26.06
C GLU A 191 15.48 -10.62 -27.29
N PHE A 192 16.49 -10.01 -27.92
CA PHE A 192 16.33 -9.29 -29.18
C PHE A 192 16.08 -10.28 -30.32
N GLN A 193 15.06 -10.04 -31.13
CA GLN A 193 14.69 -10.89 -32.25
C GLN A 193 15.30 -10.33 -33.53
N GLU A 194 16.38 -10.98 -34.01
CA GLU A 194 16.96 -10.65 -35.31
C GLU A 194 15.95 -10.92 -36.41
N LYS A 195 15.86 -10.00 -37.39
CA LYS A 195 15.08 -10.30 -38.59
C LYS A 195 15.78 -11.44 -39.34
N PRO A 196 15.04 -12.44 -39.84
CA PRO A 196 15.61 -13.41 -40.74
C PRO A 196 16.32 -12.68 -41.89
N ALA A 197 17.55 -13.08 -42.20
CA ALA A 197 18.20 -12.63 -43.43
C ALA A 197 17.30 -13.05 -44.60
N MET A 198 16.86 -12.06 -45.38
CA MET A 198 16.13 -12.28 -46.63
C MET A 198 17.06 -12.76 -47.74
#